data_AF-A0A351X5Q1-F1
#
_entry.id   AF-A0A351X5Q1-F1
#
_cell.length_a   1.000
_cell.length_b   1.000
_cell.length_c   1.000
_cell.angle_alpha   90.00
_cell.angle_beta   90.00
_cell.angle_gamma   90.00
#
_symmetry.space_group_name_H-M   'P 1'
#
loop_
_entity.id
_entity.type
_entity.pdbx_description
1 polymer ?
#
loop_
_entity_poly.entity_id
_entity_poly.type
_entity_poly.pdbx_seq_one_letter_code
_entity_poly.pdbx_strand_id
1 'polypeptide(L)'
;SGQALQLGMDGNADVLLVHSAAKEKDFMDNGHGVRREDVMYNDFVILGPADDPAGIASAASAAEAFQMIAAAEETFISRGDDSGTHAKEKSIWEAAEIDSMGDWYISAGQGMGEVLTMADELQAYTLSDRATYLARTLEGLYLNILVQGDPILFNPYGVIAVNPAKNPDIKAELANQFIDWLISVPVQEKIGQFGVAEFGQALFTPDSAPWRAR
;
A
#
# COMPACT_ATOMS: atom_id res chain seq x y z
N SER A 1 -2.66 -0.99 9.20
CA SER A 1 -3.50 0.14 9.69
C SER A 1 -4.44 -0.19 10.85
N GLY A 2 -5.05 -1.40 10.94
CA GLY A 2 -6.05 -1.69 11.99
C GLY A 2 -5.55 -1.52 13.43
N GLN A 3 -4.40 -2.09 13.77
CA GLN A 3 -3.83 -1.98 15.13
C GLN A 3 -3.46 -0.54 15.51
N ALA A 4 -2.89 0.23 14.57
CA ALA A 4 -2.54 1.63 14.81
C ALA A 4 -3.78 2.49 15.07
N LEU A 5 -4.86 2.27 14.31
CA LEU A 5 -6.13 2.94 14.55
C LEU A 5 -6.72 2.56 15.91
N GLN A 6 -6.65 1.28 16.30
CA GLN A 6 -7.08 0.84 17.62
C GLN A 6 -6.31 1.56 18.74
N LEU A 7 -4.98 1.70 18.62
CA LEU A 7 -4.19 2.47 19.59
C LEU A 7 -4.68 3.92 19.73
N GLY A 8 -5.03 4.57 18.61
CA GLY A 8 -5.62 5.91 18.65
C GLY A 8 -7.04 5.92 19.24
N MET A 9 -7.85 4.89 18.99
CA MET A 9 -9.18 4.74 19.59
C MET A 9 -9.08 4.62 21.11
N ASP A 10 -8.10 3.87 21.60
CA ASP A 10 -7.85 3.65 23.03
C ASP A 10 -7.14 4.85 23.69
N GLY A 11 -6.69 5.84 22.91
CA GLY A 11 -5.95 7.01 23.40
C GLY A 11 -4.51 6.70 23.81
N ASN A 12 -3.95 5.59 23.29
CA ASN A 12 -2.58 5.14 23.55
C ASN A 12 -1.56 5.69 22.53
N ALA A 13 -1.95 6.65 21.71
CA ALA A 13 -1.10 7.34 20.75
C ALA A 13 -1.54 8.79 20.58
N ASP A 14 -0.60 9.69 20.32
CA ASP A 14 -0.85 11.12 20.09
C ASP A 14 -1.16 11.41 18.60
N VAL A 15 -0.48 10.69 17.72
CA VAL A 15 -0.53 10.85 16.27
C VAL A 15 -0.41 9.49 15.59
N LEU A 16 -1.12 9.31 14.49
CA LEU A 16 -1.12 8.09 13.69
C LEU A 16 -0.62 8.39 12.28
N LEU A 17 0.25 7.55 11.74
CA LEU A 17 0.59 7.53 10.31
C LEU A 17 0.08 6.20 9.73
N VAL A 18 -0.94 6.27 8.89
CA VAL A 18 -1.71 5.12 8.39
C VAL A 18 -1.94 5.25 6.88
N HIS A 19 -2.38 4.16 6.24
CA HIS A 19 -2.56 4.08 4.78
C HIS A 19 -3.88 3.40 4.42
N SER A 20 -4.99 3.85 5.01
CA SER A 20 -6.29 3.23 4.76
C SER A 20 -7.37 4.29 4.76
N ALA A 21 -7.56 4.95 3.62
CA ALA A 21 -8.47 6.09 3.47
C ALA A 21 -9.88 5.82 4.02
N ALA A 22 -10.45 4.64 3.76
CA ALA A 22 -11.77 4.26 4.31
C ALA A 22 -11.76 4.21 5.85
N LYS A 23 -10.79 3.52 6.45
CA LYS A 23 -10.69 3.40 7.91
C LYS A 23 -10.28 4.72 8.59
N GLU A 24 -9.49 5.54 7.92
CA GLU A 24 -9.16 6.91 8.33
C GLU A 24 -10.42 7.78 8.38
N LYS A 25 -11.24 7.72 7.32
CA LYS A 25 -12.50 8.44 7.26
C LYS A 25 -13.42 8.02 8.40
N ASP A 26 -13.61 6.72 8.61
CA ASP A 26 -14.42 6.21 9.72
C ASP A 26 -13.88 6.68 11.07
N PHE A 27 -12.56 6.64 11.27
CA PHE A 27 -11.92 7.11 12.50
C PHE A 27 -12.17 8.61 12.76
N MET A 28 -12.13 9.44 11.72
CA MET A 28 -12.43 10.87 11.80
C MET A 28 -13.92 11.13 12.03
N ASP A 29 -14.81 10.45 11.30
CA ASP A 29 -16.27 10.59 11.42
C ASP A 29 -16.77 10.19 12.83
N ASN A 30 -16.14 9.18 13.44
CA ASN A 30 -16.42 8.76 14.82
C ASN A 30 -15.74 9.64 15.89
N GLY A 31 -15.13 10.76 15.49
CA GLY A 31 -14.53 11.74 16.40
C GLY A 31 -13.29 11.24 17.13
N HIS A 32 -12.62 10.21 16.64
CA HIS A 32 -11.39 9.70 17.25
C HIS A 32 -10.16 10.50 16.87
N GLY A 33 -10.19 11.19 15.72
CA GLY A 33 -9.17 12.14 15.29
C GLY A 33 -9.74 13.55 15.14
N VAL A 34 -8.86 14.55 15.19
CA VAL A 34 -9.24 15.98 15.11
C VAL A 34 -8.60 16.72 13.95
N ARG A 35 -7.57 16.13 13.32
CA ARG A 35 -6.88 16.67 12.16
C ARG A 35 -6.33 15.52 11.33
N ARG A 36 -6.52 15.55 10.00
CA ARG A 36 -5.97 14.56 9.06
C ARG A 36 -5.35 15.28 7.86
N GLU A 37 -4.13 14.90 7.49
CA GLU A 37 -3.41 15.47 6.35
C GLU A 37 -2.86 14.36 5.44
N ASP A 38 -2.80 14.62 4.13
CA ASP A 38 -2.05 13.78 3.20
C ASP A 38 -0.54 13.97 3.43
N VAL A 39 0.22 12.88 3.33
CA VAL A 39 1.67 12.92 3.50
C VAL A 39 2.39 12.51 2.22
N MET A 40 2.12 11.31 1.75
CA MET A 40 2.83 10.68 0.65
C MET A 40 2.03 9.47 0.17
N TYR A 41 2.43 8.86 -0.92
CA TYR A 41 1.97 7.52 -1.28
C TYR A 41 3.16 6.66 -1.69
N ASN A 42 3.09 5.37 -1.41
CA ASN A 42 3.80 4.38 -2.21
C ASN A 42 2.79 3.71 -3.14
N ASP A 43 3.26 2.74 -3.91
CA ASP A 43 2.41 2.00 -4.83
C ASP A 43 2.58 0.49 -4.66
N PHE A 44 1.51 -0.19 -5.05
CA PHE A 44 1.52 -1.61 -5.34
C PHE A 44 1.95 -1.82 -6.80
N VAL A 45 2.53 -2.99 -7.05
CA VAL A 45 2.93 -3.44 -8.39
C VAL A 45 2.39 -4.83 -8.61
N ILE A 46 1.97 -5.12 -9.84
CA ILE A 46 1.62 -6.47 -10.26
C ILE A 46 2.89 -7.11 -10.82
N LEU A 47 3.28 -8.20 -10.18
CA LEU A 47 4.48 -8.95 -10.48
C LEU A 47 4.11 -10.23 -11.22
N GLY A 48 5.01 -10.71 -12.06
CA GLY A 48 4.87 -12.01 -12.72
C GLY A 48 6.18 -12.50 -13.33
N PRO A 49 6.15 -13.69 -13.96
CA PRO A 49 7.33 -14.27 -14.61
C PRO A 49 7.74 -13.49 -15.86
N ALA A 50 8.97 -13.72 -16.33
CA ALA A 50 9.55 -12.94 -17.43
C ALA A 50 8.96 -13.22 -18.81
N ASP A 51 8.38 -14.39 -19.00
CA ASP A 51 7.69 -14.79 -20.23
C ASP A 51 6.24 -14.27 -20.29
N ASP A 52 5.69 -13.77 -19.17
CA ASP A 52 4.36 -13.16 -19.07
C ASP A 52 3.28 -13.96 -19.83
N PRO A 53 2.99 -15.22 -19.44
CA PRO A 53 2.08 -16.09 -20.18
C PRO A 53 0.64 -15.57 -20.30
N ALA A 54 0.20 -14.68 -19.39
CA ALA A 54 -1.08 -13.99 -19.47
C ALA A 54 -1.02 -12.70 -20.30
N GLY A 55 0.18 -12.20 -20.63
CA GLY A 55 0.40 -11.02 -21.47
C GLY A 55 0.07 -9.69 -20.78
N ILE A 56 0.06 -9.64 -19.44
CA ILE A 56 -0.46 -8.49 -18.69
C ILE A 56 0.41 -7.25 -18.82
N ALA A 57 1.66 -7.35 -19.27
CA ALA A 57 2.50 -6.19 -19.53
C ALA A 57 1.91 -5.24 -20.59
N SER A 58 0.96 -5.73 -21.40
CA SER A 58 0.22 -4.93 -22.38
C SER A 58 -1.07 -4.31 -21.86
N ALA A 59 -1.48 -4.63 -20.63
CA ALA A 59 -2.72 -4.14 -20.03
C ALA A 59 -2.68 -2.61 -19.85
N ALA A 60 -3.79 -1.94 -20.18
CA ALA A 60 -3.96 -0.50 -19.99
C ALA A 60 -4.32 -0.12 -18.55
N SER A 61 -4.71 -1.10 -17.71
CA SER A 61 -5.06 -0.90 -16.30
C SER A 61 -4.76 -2.14 -15.45
N ALA A 62 -4.68 -1.95 -14.13
CA ALA A 62 -4.53 -3.05 -13.18
C ALA A 62 -5.75 -3.99 -13.17
N ALA A 63 -6.96 -3.45 -13.39
CA ALA A 63 -8.18 -4.24 -13.52
C ALA A 63 -8.12 -5.14 -14.77
N GLU A 64 -7.70 -4.58 -15.92
CA GLU A 64 -7.50 -5.37 -17.14
C GLU A 64 -6.43 -6.45 -16.96
N ALA A 65 -5.33 -6.15 -16.27
CA ALA A 65 -4.32 -7.15 -15.94
C ALA A 65 -4.89 -8.33 -15.14
N PHE A 66 -5.73 -8.04 -14.14
CA PHE A 66 -6.42 -9.06 -13.35
C PHE A 66 -7.42 -9.86 -14.21
N GLN A 67 -8.14 -9.22 -15.13
CA GLN A 67 -9.00 -9.90 -16.10
C GLN A 67 -8.20 -10.84 -17.00
N MET A 68 -7.02 -10.43 -17.46
CA MET A 68 -6.15 -11.23 -18.32
C MET A 68 -5.59 -12.46 -17.58
N ILE A 69 -5.15 -12.30 -16.32
CA ILE A 69 -4.73 -13.43 -15.46
C ILE A 69 -5.87 -14.43 -15.31
N ALA A 70 -7.07 -13.95 -14.94
CA ALA A 70 -8.24 -14.78 -14.74
C ALA A 70 -8.69 -15.50 -16.04
N ALA A 71 -8.64 -14.82 -17.18
CA ALA A 71 -9.02 -15.39 -18.48
C ALA A 71 -8.03 -16.46 -18.97
N ALA A 72 -6.74 -16.30 -18.63
CA ALA A 72 -5.71 -17.31 -18.92
C ALA A 72 -5.67 -18.44 -17.88
N GLU A 73 -6.36 -18.28 -16.75
CA GLU A 73 -6.26 -19.15 -15.56
C GLU A 73 -4.81 -19.35 -15.10
N GLU A 74 -3.99 -18.30 -15.24
CA GLU A 74 -2.61 -18.32 -14.78
C GLU A 74 -2.55 -18.21 -13.25
N THR A 75 -1.54 -18.85 -12.66
CA THR A 75 -1.46 -18.94 -11.20
C THR A 75 -1.29 -17.56 -10.58
N PHE A 76 -2.15 -17.20 -9.63
CA PHE A 76 -2.07 -15.98 -8.84
C PHE A 76 -1.91 -16.31 -7.35
N ILE A 77 -0.84 -15.83 -6.73
CA ILE A 77 -0.59 -16.02 -5.30
C ILE A 77 -1.11 -14.80 -4.52
N SER A 78 -2.19 -15.01 -3.79
CA SER A 78 -2.76 -14.04 -2.85
C SER A 78 -2.13 -14.16 -1.47
N ARG A 79 -2.01 -13.02 -0.79
CA ARG A 79 -1.63 -12.96 0.63
C ARG A 79 -2.60 -13.72 1.51
N GLY A 80 -3.91 -13.57 1.28
CA GLY A 80 -4.93 -14.32 2.03
C GLY A 80 -4.95 -14.09 3.55
N ASP A 81 -4.40 -12.98 4.04
CA ASP A 81 -4.08 -12.76 5.47
C ASP A 81 -4.78 -11.54 6.12
N ASP A 82 -5.80 -11.00 5.44
CA ASP A 82 -6.56 -9.78 5.83
C ASP A 82 -5.70 -8.51 6.07
N SER A 83 -4.48 -8.50 5.51
CA SER A 83 -3.62 -7.32 5.50
C SER A 83 -4.12 -6.21 4.57
N GLY A 84 -3.42 -5.06 4.61
CA GLY A 84 -3.65 -3.97 3.66
C GLY A 84 -3.43 -4.39 2.21
N THR A 85 -2.42 -5.22 1.93
CA THR A 85 -2.17 -5.77 0.58
C THR A 85 -3.31 -6.67 0.14
N HIS A 86 -3.80 -7.56 1.00
CA HIS A 86 -4.94 -8.44 0.68
C HIS A 86 -6.23 -7.62 0.43
N ALA A 87 -6.47 -6.58 1.22
CA ALA A 87 -7.61 -5.68 0.99
C ALA A 87 -7.48 -4.91 -0.34
N LYS A 88 -6.27 -4.48 -0.70
CA LYS A 88 -6.01 -3.83 -2.00
C LYS A 88 -6.27 -4.80 -3.15
N GLU A 89 -5.71 -6.01 -3.07
CA GLU A 89 -5.90 -7.06 -4.06
C GLU A 89 -7.39 -7.34 -4.31
N LYS A 90 -8.18 -7.55 -3.24
CA LYS A 90 -9.64 -7.71 -3.32
C LYS A 90 -10.33 -6.56 -4.04
N SER A 91 -9.92 -5.32 -3.77
CA SER A 91 -10.51 -4.16 -4.44
C SER A 91 -10.21 -4.11 -5.95
N ILE A 92 -9.10 -4.68 -6.39
CA ILE A 92 -8.76 -4.77 -7.82
C ILE A 92 -9.55 -5.90 -8.48
N TRP A 93 -9.72 -7.05 -7.81
CA TRP A 93 -10.61 -8.13 -8.28
C TRP A 93 -12.05 -7.65 -8.45
N GLU A 94 -12.56 -6.86 -7.49
CA GLU A 94 -13.89 -6.24 -7.58
C GLU A 94 -13.97 -5.27 -8.77
N ALA A 95 -12.96 -4.41 -8.97
CA ALA A 95 -12.90 -3.50 -10.12
C ALA A 95 -12.75 -4.24 -11.46
N ALA A 96 -12.17 -5.45 -11.45
CA ALA A 96 -12.05 -6.34 -12.60
C ALA A 96 -13.35 -7.11 -12.89
N GLU A 97 -14.38 -7.01 -12.02
CA GLU A 97 -15.63 -7.76 -12.09
C GLU A 97 -15.43 -9.29 -12.08
N ILE A 98 -14.42 -9.75 -11.32
CA ILE A 98 -14.11 -11.18 -11.14
C ILE A 98 -14.58 -11.63 -9.77
N ASP A 99 -15.72 -12.33 -9.73
CA ASP A 99 -16.37 -12.76 -8.47
C ASP A 99 -16.09 -14.22 -8.12
N SER A 100 -15.57 -15.01 -9.06
CA SER A 100 -15.29 -16.44 -8.86
C SER A 100 -13.84 -16.76 -9.20
N MET A 101 -13.12 -17.28 -8.21
CA MET A 101 -11.75 -17.74 -8.38
C MET A 101 -11.72 -19.26 -8.59
N GLY A 102 -10.91 -19.71 -9.54
CA GLY A 102 -10.65 -21.13 -9.78
C GLY A 102 -9.45 -21.65 -9.01
N ASP A 103 -8.99 -22.85 -9.37
CA ASP A 103 -7.81 -23.49 -8.76
C ASP A 103 -6.50 -22.71 -8.99
N TRP A 104 -6.50 -21.80 -9.97
CA TRP A 104 -5.37 -20.91 -10.29
C TRP A 104 -5.14 -19.81 -9.23
N TYR A 105 -6.13 -19.52 -8.38
CA TYR A 105 -5.99 -18.55 -7.29
C TYR A 105 -5.58 -19.24 -5.99
N ILE A 106 -4.37 -18.96 -5.52
CA ILE A 106 -3.79 -19.58 -4.32
C ILE A 106 -3.76 -18.55 -3.19
N SER A 107 -4.60 -18.73 -2.19
CA SER A 107 -4.58 -17.95 -0.95
C SER A 107 -3.56 -18.52 0.04
N ALA A 108 -2.37 -17.91 0.13
CA ALA A 108 -1.27 -18.43 0.94
C ALA A 108 -1.50 -18.30 2.46
N GLY A 109 -2.22 -17.25 2.91
CA GLY A 109 -2.38 -16.93 4.34
C GLY A 109 -1.07 -16.53 5.02
N GLN A 110 -0.13 -15.97 4.27
CA GLN A 110 1.24 -15.68 4.70
C GLN A 110 1.62 -14.22 4.46
N GLY A 111 2.74 -13.80 5.07
CA GLY A 111 3.32 -12.47 4.86
C GLY A 111 3.88 -12.27 3.45
N MET A 112 4.15 -11.01 3.08
CA MET A 112 4.57 -10.65 1.71
C MET A 112 5.87 -11.31 1.27
N GLY A 113 6.84 -11.49 2.17
CA GLY A 113 8.11 -12.13 1.84
C GLY A 113 7.92 -13.58 1.36
N GLU A 114 7.09 -14.36 2.05
CA GLU A 114 6.79 -15.75 1.69
C GLU A 114 5.96 -15.84 0.40
N VAL A 115 4.95 -14.97 0.24
CA VAL A 115 4.16 -14.90 -1.00
C VAL A 115 5.02 -14.58 -2.21
N LEU A 116 5.96 -13.65 -2.06
CA LEU A 116 6.92 -13.32 -3.11
C LEU A 116 7.82 -14.51 -3.45
N THR A 117 8.31 -15.24 -2.44
CA THR A 117 9.08 -16.49 -2.66
C THR A 117 8.24 -17.53 -3.40
N MET A 118 6.99 -17.77 -2.96
CA MET A 118 6.09 -18.72 -3.62
C MET A 118 5.79 -18.33 -5.07
N ALA A 119 5.54 -17.04 -5.32
CA ALA A 119 5.28 -16.54 -6.67
C ALA A 119 6.51 -16.72 -7.58
N ASP A 120 7.72 -16.50 -7.06
CA ASP A 120 8.97 -16.75 -7.79
C ASP A 120 9.19 -18.24 -8.06
N GLU A 121 9.01 -19.12 -7.06
CA GLU A 121 9.18 -20.57 -7.23
C GLU A 121 8.16 -21.20 -8.20
N LEU A 122 6.92 -20.72 -8.16
CA LEU A 122 5.83 -21.22 -9.01
C LEU A 122 5.74 -20.49 -10.35
N GLN A 123 6.58 -19.47 -10.58
CA GLN A 123 6.50 -18.59 -11.74
C GLN A 123 5.08 -18.03 -11.94
N ALA A 124 4.51 -17.50 -10.85
CA ALA A 124 3.13 -17.07 -10.74
C ALA A 124 3.03 -15.53 -10.62
N TYR A 125 1.82 -15.01 -10.81
CA TYR A 125 1.51 -13.61 -10.61
C TYR A 125 1.22 -13.31 -9.15
N THR A 126 1.52 -12.08 -8.70
CA THR A 126 1.13 -11.61 -7.37
C THR A 126 1.08 -10.08 -7.31
N LEU A 127 0.40 -9.55 -6.29
CA LEU A 127 0.40 -8.12 -5.96
C LEU A 127 1.35 -7.88 -4.77
N SER A 128 2.26 -6.91 -4.90
CA SER A 128 3.18 -6.55 -3.82
C SER A 128 3.35 -5.05 -3.68
N ASP A 129 3.69 -4.58 -2.48
CA ASP A 129 4.19 -3.21 -2.33
C ASP A 129 5.60 -3.12 -2.92
N ARG A 130 5.87 -2.02 -3.65
CA ARG A 130 7.15 -1.85 -4.37
C ARG A 130 8.36 -1.97 -3.45
N ALA A 131 8.29 -1.42 -2.25
CA ALA A 131 9.41 -1.42 -1.31
C ALA A 131 9.79 -2.84 -0.89
N THR A 132 8.82 -3.68 -0.54
CA THR A 132 9.06 -5.08 -0.20
C THR A 132 9.60 -5.84 -1.40
N TYR A 133 9.03 -5.68 -2.59
CA TYR A 133 9.55 -6.30 -3.81
C TYR A 133 11.03 -5.95 -4.04
N LEU A 134 11.39 -4.66 -4.00
CA LEU A 134 12.78 -4.24 -4.21
C LEU A 134 13.73 -4.81 -3.16
N ALA A 135 13.34 -4.83 -1.89
CA ALA A 135 14.14 -5.47 -0.85
C ALA A 135 14.38 -6.96 -1.16
N ARG A 136 13.36 -7.69 -1.63
CA ARG A 136 13.48 -9.10 -2.01
C ARG A 136 14.33 -9.32 -3.26
N THR A 137 14.35 -8.39 -4.22
CA THR A 137 15.27 -8.50 -5.38
C THR A 137 16.74 -8.45 -4.97
N LEU A 138 17.09 -7.75 -3.89
CA LEU A 138 18.45 -7.75 -3.33
C LEU A 138 18.83 -9.11 -2.71
N GLU A 139 17.84 -9.93 -2.35
CA GLU A 139 18.01 -11.29 -1.83
C GLU A 139 17.98 -12.36 -2.94
N GLY A 140 17.82 -11.96 -4.21
CA GLY A 140 17.86 -12.87 -5.36
C GLY A 140 16.50 -13.38 -5.83
N LEU A 141 15.41 -12.65 -5.57
CA LEU A 141 14.09 -12.92 -6.18
C LEU A 141 14.03 -12.43 -7.63
N TYR A 142 13.41 -13.20 -8.54
CA TYR A 142 13.38 -12.93 -9.98
C TYR A 142 11.96 -12.89 -10.57
N LEU A 143 11.13 -11.96 -10.08
CA LEU A 143 9.87 -11.56 -10.73
C LEU A 143 10.02 -10.19 -11.40
N ASN A 144 9.26 -9.94 -12.46
CA ASN A 144 9.22 -8.63 -13.12
C ASN A 144 8.02 -7.81 -12.69
N ILE A 145 8.20 -6.49 -12.61
CA ILE A 145 7.07 -5.55 -12.56
C ILE A 145 6.45 -5.50 -13.95
N LEU A 146 5.25 -6.05 -14.10
CA LEU A 146 4.54 -6.08 -15.37
C LEU A 146 3.53 -4.94 -15.47
N VAL A 147 2.87 -4.59 -14.37
CA VAL A 147 1.92 -3.46 -14.31
C VAL A 147 2.18 -2.60 -13.08
N GLN A 148 2.21 -1.28 -13.29
CA GLN A 148 2.47 -0.26 -12.28
C GLN A 148 1.87 1.09 -12.71
N GLY A 149 1.72 2.02 -11.77
CA GLY A 149 1.34 3.40 -12.06
C GLY A 149 -0.15 3.65 -12.28
N ASP A 150 -0.98 2.60 -12.32
CA ASP A 150 -2.44 2.75 -12.27
C ASP A 150 -2.85 3.39 -10.93
N PRO A 151 -3.69 4.45 -10.92
CA PRO A 151 -4.17 5.07 -9.69
C PRO A 151 -4.76 4.10 -8.66
N ILE A 152 -5.38 2.98 -9.08
CA ILE A 152 -5.89 1.99 -8.12
C ILE A 152 -4.77 1.31 -7.32
N LEU A 153 -3.55 1.27 -7.85
CA LEU A 153 -2.37 0.71 -7.20
C LEU A 153 -1.74 1.68 -6.19
N PHE A 154 -2.15 2.95 -6.16
CA PHE A 154 -1.62 3.87 -5.16
C PHE A 154 -2.10 3.53 -3.76
N ASN A 155 -1.19 3.70 -2.81
CA ASN A 155 -1.38 3.43 -1.41
C ASN A 155 -1.04 4.71 -0.62
N PRO A 156 -2.02 5.63 -0.51
CA PRO A 156 -1.82 6.93 0.12
C PRO A 156 -1.69 6.78 1.63
N TYR A 157 -0.79 7.59 2.21
CA TYR A 157 -0.57 7.70 3.65
C TYR A 157 -1.18 9.01 4.17
N GLY A 158 -1.97 8.87 5.23
CA GLY A 158 -2.50 9.97 6.01
C GLY A 158 -1.86 10.04 7.40
N VAL A 159 -1.65 11.25 7.88
CA VAL A 159 -1.28 11.51 9.28
C VAL A 159 -2.48 12.09 10.03
N ILE A 160 -2.79 11.55 11.21
CA ILE A 160 -3.96 11.91 12.01
C ILE A 160 -3.56 12.28 13.43
N ALA A 161 -3.95 13.46 13.90
CA ALA A 161 -3.88 13.80 15.33
C ALA A 161 -5.05 13.16 16.08
N VAL A 162 -4.74 12.41 17.15
CA VAL A 162 -5.75 11.75 17.99
C VAL A 162 -6.49 12.79 18.83
N ASN A 163 -7.79 12.58 19.03
CA ASN A 163 -8.63 13.51 19.77
C ASN A 163 -8.20 13.61 21.26
N PRO A 164 -7.76 14.79 21.73
CA PRO A 164 -7.30 14.98 23.11
C PRO A 164 -8.41 14.82 24.15
N ALA A 165 -9.69 14.81 23.76
CA ALA A 165 -10.79 14.53 24.68
C ALA A 165 -10.81 13.07 25.16
N LYS A 166 -10.02 12.17 24.55
CA LYS A 166 -9.96 10.76 24.99
C LYS A 166 -9.31 10.59 26.35
N ASN A 167 -8.22 11.29 26.63
CA ASN A 167 -7.54 11.29 27.94
C ASN A 167 -6.57 12.49 28.05
N PRO A 168 -6.17 12.89 29.28
CA PRO A 168 -5.28 14.04 29.49
C PRO A 168 -3.81 13.79 29.11
N ASP A 169 -3.42 12.55 28.80
CA ASP A 169 -2.04 12.20 28.46
C ASP A 169 -1.71 12.54 27.00
N ILE A 170 -2.71 12.64 26.12
CA ILE A 170 -2.54 12.99 24.71
C ILE A 170 -1.84 14.34 24.54
N LYS A 171 -0.71 14.35 23.82
CA LYS A 171 0.12 15.51 23.53
C LYS A 171 -0.32 16.21 22.24
N ALA A 172 -1.52 16.81 22.26
CA ALA A 172 -2.13 17.41 21.06
C ALA A 172 -1.26 18.48 20.38
N GLU A 173 -0.55 19.30 21.15
CA GLU A 173 0.34 20.32 20.60
C GLU A 173 1.55 19.71 19.89
N LEU A 174 2.14 18.64 20.45
CA LEU A 174 3.26 17.93 19.84
C LEU A 174 2.81 17.14 18.61
N ALA A 175 1.62 16.54 18.65
CA ALA A 175 1.03 15.88 17.49
C ALA A 175 0.86 16.86 16.31
N ASN A 176 0.33 18.06 16.56
CA ASN A 176 0.18 19.07 15.51
C ASN A 176 1.54 19.57 14.99
N GLN A 177 2.50 19.82 15.87
CA GLN A 177 3.86 20.20 15.44
C GLN A 177 4.51 19.12 14.57
N PHE A 178 4.32 17.85 14.93
CA PHE A 178 4.82 16.72 14.13
C PHE A 178 4.15 16.67 12.75
N ILE A 179 2.82 16.88 12.69
CA ILE A 179 2.08 16.93 11.42
C ILE A 179 2.61 18.07 10.55
N ASP A 180 2.72 19.28 11.10
CA ASP A 180 3.20 20.47 10.37
C ASP A 180 4.61 20.26 9.82
N TRP A 181 5.49 19.66 10.61
CA TRP A 181 6.82 19.27 10.16
C TRP A 181 6.75 18.24 9.03
N LEU A 182 5.96 17.19 9.18
CA LEU A 182 5.87 16.08 8.23
C LEU A 182 5.32 16.50 6.86
N ILE A 183 4.36 17.42 6.82
CA ILE A 183 3.76 17.94 5.59
C ILE A 183 4.53 19.12 4.99
N SER A 184 5.59 19.59 5.65
CA SER A 184 6.37 20.72 5.16
C SER A 184 7.17 20.35 3.91
N VAL A 185 7.31 21.31 2.97
CA VAL A 185 8.07 21.10 1.72
C VAL A 185 9.46 20.51 1.96
N PRO A 186 10.29 20.99 2.92
CA PRO A 186 11.62 20.43 3.14
C PRO A 186 11.62 18.97 3.60
N VAL A 187 10.60 18.52 4.33
CA VAL A 187 10.48 17.13 4.77
C VAL A 187 9.95 16.26 3.63
N GLN A 188 9.03 16.79 2.85
CA GLN A 188 8.50 16.14 1.65
C GLN A 188 9.60 15.91 0.60
N GLU A 189 10.56 16.83 0.45
CA GLU A 189 11.77 16.60 -0.37
C GLU A 189 12.57 15.39 0.10
N LYS A 190 12.75 15.23 1.43
CA LYS A 190 13.45 14.07 2.00
C LYS A 190 12.68 12.77 1.76
N ILE A 191 11.36 12.81 1.89
CA ILE A 191 10.49 11.65 1.58
C ILE A 191 10.69 11.23 0.12
N GLY A 192 10.67 12.18 -0.82
CA GLY A 192 10.85 11.89 -2.25
C GLY A 192 12.25 11.42 -2.65
N GLN A 193 13.23 11.54 -1.76
CA GLN A 193 14.60 11.04 -1.96
C GLN A 193 14.84 9.70 -1.26
N PHE A 194 13.90 9.24 -0.42
CA PHE A 194 14.07 8.04 0.37
C PHE A 194 14.14 6.80 -0.52
N GLY A 195 15.17 5.97 -0.30
CA GLY A 195 15.43 4.74 -1.05
C GLY A 195 16.23 4.91 -2.35
N VAL A 196 16.38 6.13 -2.89
CA VAL A 196 17.09 6.34 -4.16
C VAL A 196 18.53 5.82 -4.13
N ALA A 197 19.25 6.05 -3.02
CA ALA A 197 20.63 5.61 -2.88
C ALA A 197 20.80 4.08 -2.79
N GLU A 198 19.78 3.38 -2.31
CA GLU A 198 19.83 1.93 -2.04
C GLU A 198 19.21 1.13 -3.19
N PHE A 199 18.09 1.61 -3.73
CA PHE A 199 17.28 0.90 -4.72
C PHE A 199 17.31 1.55 -6.12
N GLY A 200 18.03 2.66 -6.30
CA GLY A 200 18.10 3.40 -7.56
C GLY A 200 16.84 4.20 -7.91
N GLN A 201 15.80 4.13 -7.08
CA GLN A 201 14.52 4.84 -7.26
C GLN A 201 13.91 5.23 -5.91
N ALA A 202 13.01 6.22 -5.93
CA ALA A 202 12.29 6.65 -4.74
C ALA A 202 11.23 5.62 -4.33
N LEU A 203 11.11 5.35 -3.04
CA LEU A 203 10.09 4.42 -2.50
C LEU A 203 8.75 5.08 -2.21
N PHE A 204 8.74 6.41 -2.08
CA PHE A 204 7.56 7.19 -1.75
C PHE A 204 7.51 8.43 -2.65
N THR A 205 6.30 8.78 -3.07
CA THR A 205 6.04 10.05 -3.75
C THR A 205 5.39 11.01 -2.76
N PRO A 206 5.96 12.20 -2.53
CA PRO A 206 5.39 13.18 -1.60
C PRO A 206 4.09 13.75 -2.16
N ASP A 207 3.09 13.94 -1.28
CA ASP A 207 1.75 14.34 -1.70
C ASP A 207 1.01 15.17 -0.64
N SER A 208 1.74 15.91 0.19
CA SER A 208 1.09 16.85 1.11
C SER A 208 0.53 18.09 0.40
N ALA A 209 -0.44 18.77 1.02
CA ALA A 209 -1.02 19.99 0.47
C ALA A 209 0.03 21.11 0.22
N PRO A 210 0.97 21.41 1.16
CA PRO A 210 2.04 22.38 0.89
C PRO A 210 2.97 21.95 -0.26
N TRP A 211 3.24 20.65 -0.40
CA TRP A 211 4.05 20.12 -1.49
C TRP A 211 3.40 20.31 -2.86
N ARG A 212 2.10 20.06 -2.97
CA ARG A 212 1.34 20.24 -4.22
C ARG A 212 1.22 21.70 -4.65
N ALA A 213 1.30 22.64 -3.70
CA ALA A 213 1.10 24.07 -3.94
C ALA A 213 2.39 24.85 -4.30
N ARG A 214 3.55 24.18 -4.35
CA ARG A 214 4.87 24.82 -4.53
C ARG A 214 5.18 25.24 -5.97
#